data_AF-A0A9E3SJH2-F1
#
_entry.id   AF-A0A9E3SJH2-F1
#
_cell.length_a   1.000
_cell.length_b   1.000
_cell.length_c   1.000
_cell.angle_alpha   90.00
_cell.angle_beta   90.00
_cell.angle_gamma   90.00
#
_symmetry.space_group_name_H-M   'P 1'
#
loop_
_entity.id
_entity.type
_entity.pdbx_description
1 polymer ?
#
loop_
_entity_poly.entity_id
_entity_poly.type
_entity_poly.pdbx_seq_one_letter_code
_entity_poly.pdbx_strand_id
1 'polypeptide(L)'
;MLRALSLRDFVIVEALDIELATGFTALTGETGAGKSILVDALGLVLGARAEPAVIRAGADRADIAAEFDLGGAPAARAWLAANDLEDEGGDSCLLRRTIDRAGRSRGFVNGRPATAAQLRDLGELLVDIHGQHEHQWLARRDYQRQLLDAFAGCEGEAPEPL
;
A
#
# COMPACT_ATOMS: atom_id res chain seq x y z
N MET A 1 -1.49 -5.23 -8.56
CA MET A 1 -0.31 -6.01 -8.13
C MET A 1 0.89 -5.08 -7.99
N LEU A 2 1.67 -5.18 -6.90
CA LEU A 2 2.93 -4.42 -6.76
C LEU A 2 3.96 -4.89 -7.79
N ARG A 3 4.42 -3.99 -8.67
CA ARG A 3 5.43 -4.26 -9.71
C ARG A 3 6.82 -3.82 -9.29
N ALA A 4 6.95 -2.67 -8.64
CA ALA A 4 8.24 -2.15 -8.24
C ALA A 4 8.17 -1.44 -6.88
N LEU A 5 9.27 -1.48 -6.14
CA LEU A 5 9.47 -0.76 -4.89
C LEU A 5 10.87 -0.13 -4.89
N SER A 6 10.92 1.19 -4.71
CA SER A 6 12.15 1.98 -4.64
C SER A 6 12.24 2.68 -3.29
N LEU A 7 13.35 2.48 -2.59
CA LEU A 7 13.67 3.13 -1.32
C LEU A 7 14.94 3.98 -1.48
N ARG A 8 14.94 5.18 -0.91
CA ARG A 8 16.12 6.04 -0.76
C ARG A 8 16.18 6.55 0.66
N ASP A 9 17.35 6.42 1.29
CA ASP A 9 17.65 6.91 2.64
C ASP A 9 16.63 6.47 3.71
N PHE A 10 16.25 5.19 3.69
CA PHE A 10 15.24 4.61 4.56
C PHE A 10 15.84 3.60 5.54
N VAL A 11 15.77 3.88 6.85
CA VAL A 11 16.33 3.06 7.93
C VAL A 11 17.83 2.81 7.74
N ILE A 12 18.23 1.64 7.24
CA ILE A 12 19.63 1.29 6.92
C ILE A 12 19.92 1.30 5.41
N VAL A 13 18.89 1.49 4.59
CA VAL A 13 18.95 1.43 3.13
C VAL A 13 19.31 2.80 2.57
N GLU A 14 20.47 2.89 1.92
CA GLU A 14 20.85 4.09 1.15
C GLU A 14 20.05 4.15 -0.17
N ALA A 15 20.09 3.08 -0.96
CA ALA A 15 19.28 2.91 -2.15
C ALA A 15 18.90 1.44 -2.34
N LEU A 16 17.67 1.21 -2.76
CA LEU A 16 17.15 -0.11 -3.12
C LEU A 16 16.10 0.05 -4.20
N ASP A 17 16.19 -0.76 -5.25
CA ASP A 17 15.19 -0.88 -6.30
C ASP A 17 14.88 -2.36 -6.49
N ILE A 18 13.62 -2.74 -6.34
CA ILE A 18 13.15 -4.12 -6.50
C ILE A 18 12.05 -4.12 -7.54
N GLU A 19 12.17 -5.02 -8.51
CA GLU A 19 11.11 -5.38 -9.44
C GLU A 19 10.53 -6.74 -9.06
N LEU A 20 9.20 -6.86 -9.07
CA LEU A 20 8.46 -8.04 -8.66
C LEU A 20 7.73 -8.63 -9.87
N ALA A 21 7.90 -9.92 -10.06
CA ALA A 21 7.17 -10.69 -11.06
C ALA A 21 5.78 -11.10 -10.55
N THR A 22 4.87 -11.37 -11.48
CA THR A 22 3.52 -11.84 -11.16
C THR A 22 3.55 -13.18 -10.43
N GLY A 23 2.58 -13.38 -9.52
CA GLY A 23 2.45 -14.61 -8.74
C GLY A 23 3.11 -14.51 -7.37
N PHE A 24 3.86 -15.55 -7.00
CA PHE A 24 4.41 -15.68 -5.65
C PHE A 24 5.88 -15.26 -5.59
N THR A 25 6.16 -14.18 -4.84
CA THR A 25 7.53 -13.76 -4.55
C THR A 25 7.89 -14.10 -3.11
N ALA A 26 8.99 -14.84 -2.92
CA ALA A 26 9.54 -15.15 -1.61
C ALA A 26 10.72 -14.22 -1.29
N LEU A 27 10.61 -13.46 -0.21
CA LEU A 27 11.68 -12.65 0.35
C LEU A 27 12.40 -13.43 1.45
N THR A 28 13.67 -13.77 1.19
CA THR A 28 14.53 -14.52 2.10
C THR A 28 15.71 -13.67 2.57
N GLY A 29 16.30 -13.98 3.72
CA GLY A 29 17.49 -13.31 4.23
C GLY A 29 18.02 -13.98 5.49
N GLU A 30 19.19 -13.53 5.95
CA GLU A 30 19.84 -14.04 7.17
C GLU A 30 19.12 -13.57 8.44
N THR A 31 18.66 -12.32 8.45
CA THR A 31 17.89 -11.73 9.55
C THR A 31 16.54 -11.23 9.04
N GLY A 32 15.50 -11.33 9.87
CA GLY A 32 14.14 -10.88 9.53
C GLY A 32 14.03 -9.37 9.28
N ALA A 33 15.07 -8.59 9.58
CA ALA A 33 15.11 -7.14 9.45
C ALA A 33 14.86 -6.66 8.02
N GLY A 34 15.47 -7.29 7.01
CA GLY A 34 15.29 -6.88 5.61
C GLY A 34 13.85 -7.01 5.12
N LYS A 35 13.16 -8.08 5.54
CA LYS A 35 11.74 -8.28 5.23
C LYS A 35 10.87 -7.24 5.94
N SER A 36 11.11 -7.00 7.23
CA SER A 36 10.36 -5.98 7.99
C SER A 36 10.53 -4.59 7.39
N ILE A 37 11.75 -4.19 7.01
CA ILE A 37 12.02 -2.90 6.35
C ILE A 37 11.16 -2.72 5.10
N LEU A 38 11.01 -3.76 4.27
CA LEU A 38 10.22 -3.69 3.05
C LEU A 38 8.72 -3.58 3.33
N VAL A 39 8.22 -4.34 4.31
CA VAL A 39 6.81 -4.27 4.74
C VAL A 39 6.50 -2.90 5.36
N ASP A 40 7.40 -2.37 6.20
CA ASP A 40 7.26 -1.05 6.82
C ASP A 40 7.26 0.07 5.77
N ALA A 41 8.17 -0.01 4.79
CA ALA A 41 8.22 0.94 3.68
C ALA A 41 6.92 0.91 2.85
N LEU A 42 6.42 -0.30 2.54
CA LEU A 42 5.16 -0.47 1.84
C LEU A 42 3.99 0.10 2.66
N GLY A 43 3.93 -0.15 3.97
CA GLY A 43 2.91 0.46 4.83
C GLY A 43 2.94 1.99 4.80
N LEU A 44 4.13 2.60 4.83
CA LEU A 44 4.30 4.06 4.78
C LEU A 44 3.86 4.67 3.45
N VAL A 45 4.16 4.03 2.32
CA VAL A 45 3.73 4.53 1.00
C VAL A 45 2.22 4.39 0.82
N LEU A 46 1.61 3.40 1.48
CA LEU A 46 0.15 3.18 1.55
C LEU A 46 -0.54 4.04 2.64
N GLY A 47 0.15 5.04 3.20
CA GLY A 47 -0.48 6.05 4.06
C GLY A 47 -0.49 5.73 5.56
N ALA A 48 0.32 4.77 6.02
CA ALA A 48 0.63 4.60 7.43
C ALA A 48 1.30 5.87 8.00
N ARG A 49 1.26 6.00 9.34
CA ARG A 49 1.85 7.16 10.03
C ARG A 49 3.36 7.17 9.85
N ALA A 50 3.87 8.27 9.30
CA ALA A 50 5.30 8.50 9.15
C ALA A 50 5.92 9.11 10.41
N GLU A 51 7.09 8.62 10.78
CA GLU A 51 7.92 9.17 11.86
C GLU A 51 9.33 9.47 11.34
N PRO A 52 10.00 10.56 11.80
CA PRO A 52 11.36 10.88 11.34
C PRO A 52 12.40 9.78 11.60
N ALA A 53 12.13 8.88 12.54
CA ALA A 53 13.02 7.76 12.88
C ALA A 53 13.26 6.78 11.73
N VAL A 54 12.40 6.79 10.70
CA VAL A 54 12.56 5.96 9.51
C VAL A 54 13.58 6.52 8.52
N ILE A 55 14.09 7.74 8.74
CA ILE A 55 15.10 8.36 7.87
C ILE A 55 16.47 7.82 8.26
N ARG A 56 17.25 7.40 7.25
CA ARG A 56 18.61 6.89 7.45
C ARG A 56 19.49 7.89 8.20
N ALA A 57 20.34 7.38 9.09
CA ALA A 57 21.31 8.19 9.81
C ALA A 57 22.19 8.99 8.83
N GLY A 58 22.30 10.30 9.03
CA GLY A 58 23.07 11.20 8.17
C GLY A 58 22.34 11.73 6.93
N ALA A 59 21.14 11.25 6.62
CA ALA A 59 20.31 11.78 5.52
C ALA A 59 19.25 12.75 6.01
N ASP A 60 18.86 13.74 5.22
CA ASP A 60 17.84 14.75 5.60
C ASP A 60 16.40 14.34 5.27
N ARG A 61 16.23 13.37 4.38
CA ARG A 61 14.93 12.95 3.85
C ARG A 61 14.98 11.48 3.43
N ALA A 62 13.88 10.76 3.63
CA ALA A 62 13.62 9.46 3.03
C ALA A 62 12.62 9.58 1.86
N ASP A 63 12.81 8.77 0.82
CA ASP A 63 11.94 8.68 -0.35
C ASP A 63 11.53 7.22 -0.60
N ILE A 64 10.22 6.98 -0.70
CA ILE A 64 9.65 5.66 -0.87
C ILE A 64 8.69 5.74 -2.06
N ALA A 65 8.86 4.88 -3.05
CA ALA A 65 7.98 4.80 -4.21
C ALA A 65 7.58 3.35 -4.48
N ALA A 66 6.30 3.13 -4.80
CA ALA A 66 5.76 1.83 -5.16
C ALA A 66 4.91 1.96 -6.43
N GLU A 67 5.17 1.09 -7.40
CA GLU A 67 4.41 1.02 -8.65
C GLU A 67 3.49 -0.20 -8.61
N PHE A 68 2.24 0.00 -9.02
CA PHE A 68 1.22 -1.03 -9.08
C PHE A 68 0.69 -1.19 -10.50
N ASP A 69 0.54 -2.44 -10.91
CA ASP A 69 -0.34 -2.85 -12.01
C ASP A 69 -1.80 -2.85 -11.54
N LEU A 70 -2.69 -2.24 -12.33
CA LEU A 70 -4.12 -2.16 -12.05
C LEU A 70 -4.98 -3.10 -12.91
N GLY A 71 -4.38 -3.98 -13.71
CA GLY A 71 -5.10 -4.88 -14.61
C GLY A 71 -6.10 -5.79 -13.89
N GLY A 72 -5.80 -6.16 -12.63
CA GLY A 72 -6.69 -6.93 -11.75
C GLY A 72 -7.40 -6.11 -10.67
N ALA A 73 -7.36 -4.77 -10.71
CA ALA A 73 -7.86 -3.90 -9.64
C ALA A 73 -8.84 -2.83 -10.18
N PRO A 74 -10.00 -3.21 -10.73
CA PRO A 74 -10.97 -2.27 -11.31
C PRO A 74 -11.50 -1.25 -10.29
N ALA A 75 -11.63 -1.64 -9.02
CA ALA A 75 -12.03 -0.73 -7.95
C ALA A 75 -10.99 0.40 -7.73
N ALA A 76 -9.70 0.08 -7.75
CA ALA A 76 -8.63 1.07 -7.63
C ALA A 76 -8.61 2.03 -8.83
N ARG A 77 -8.85 1.52 -10.06
CA ARG A 77 -8.97 2.36 -11.26
C ARG A 77 -10.14 3.34 -11.16
N ALA A 78 -11.31 2.85 -10.75
CA ALA A 78 -12.50 3.68 -10.57
C ALA A 78 -12.28 4.74 -9.47
N TRP A 79 -11.60 4.37 -8.39
CA TRP A 79 -11.26 5.29 -7.32
C TRP A 79 -10.30 6.40 -7.79
N LEU A 80 -9.27 6.06 -8.57
CA LEU A 80 -8.35 7.04 -9.17
C LEU A 80 -9.10 8.03 -10.07
N ALA A 81 -9.97 7.52 -10.95
CA ALA A 81 -10.84 8.33 -11.82
C ALA A 81 -11.74 9.29 -11.04
N ALA A 82 -12.38 8.79 -9.98
CA ALA A 82 -13.26 9.61 -9.14
C ALA A 82 -12.52 10.72 -8.38
N ASN A 83 -11.21 10.57 -8.17
CA ASN A 83 -10.37 11.53 -7.45
C ASN A 83 -9.52 12.41 -8.37
N ASP A 84 -9.62 12.28 -9.70
CA ASP A 84 -8.75 12.93 -10.68
C ASP A 84 -7.27 12.66 -10.37
N LEU A 85 -6.94 11.38 -10.19
CA LEU A 85 -5.60 10.90 -9.87
C LEU A 85 -5.11 9.82 -10.84
N GLU A 86 -5.86 9.45 -11.87
CA GLU A 86 -5.41 8.51 -12.88
C GLU A 86 -4.27 9.08 -13.75
N ASP A 87 -3.43 8.17 -14.24
CA ASP A 87 -2.40 8.48 -15.23
C ASP A 87 -2.86 8.11 -16.65
N GLU A 88 -2.12 8.57 -17.65
CA GLU A 88 -2.37 8.23 -19.04
C GLU A 88 -2.32 6.70 -19.24
N GLY A 89 -3.43 6.11 -19.71
CA GLY A 89 -3.60 4.66 -19.88
C GLY A 89 -4.34 3.96 -18.73
N GLY A 90 -4.30 4.50 -17.51
CA GLY A 90 -5.12 4.06 -16.38
C GLY A 90 -4.91 2.61 -15.91
N ASP A 91 -3.87 1.93 -16.40
CA ASP A 91 -3.54 0.54 -16.07
C ASP A 91 -2.41 0.42 -15.03
N SER A 92 -1.82 1.54 -14.62
CA SER A 92 -0.76 1.61 -13.61
C SER A 92 -1.03 2.71 -12.58
N CYS A 93 -0.43 2.56 -11.40
CA CYS A 93 -0.46 3.57 -10.34
C CYS A 93 0.90 3.67 -9.66
N LEU A 94 1.45 4.88 -9.61
CA LEU A 94 2.66 5.20 -8.87
C LEU A 94 2.31 5.91 -7.57
N LEU A 95 2.57 5.25 -6.44
CA LEU A 95 2.51 5.87 -5.12
C LEU A 95 3.89 6.32 -4.70
N ARG A 96 4.01 7.51 -4.11
CA ARG A 96 5.26 8.01 -3.56
C ARG A 96 5.05 8.73 -2.23
N ARG A 97 5.97 8.54 -1.31
CA ARG A 97 5.99 9.18 0.01
C ARG A 97 7.38 9.73 0.29
N THR A 98 7.45 11.01 0.66
CA THR A 98 8.69 11.64 1.12
C THR A 98 8.55 12.11 2.57
N ILE A 99 9.56 11.85 3.40
CA ILE A 99 9.57 12.19 4.84
C ILE A 99 10.85 12.95 5.13
N ASP A 100 10.75 14.17 5.68
CA ASP A 100 11.92 14.97 6.07
C ASP A 100 12.19 14.95 7.59
N ARG A 101 13.41 15.32 7.99
CA ARG A 101 13.80 15.40 9.41
C ARG A 101 12.99 16.41 10.22
N ALA A 102 12.36 17.38 9.56
CA ALA A 102 11.46 18.33 10.20
C ALA A 102 10.08 17.72 10.54
N GLY A 103 9.87 16.44 10.19
CA GLY A 103 8.64 15.70 10.45
C GLY A 103 7.56 15.93 9.41
N ARG A 104 7.85 16.65 8.32
CA ARG A 104 6.89 16.80 7.22
C ARG A 104 6.92 15.55 6.37
N SER A 105 5.71 15.07 6.08
CA SER A 105 5.50 13.90 5.25
C SER A 105 4.55 14.25 4.12
N ARG A 106 4.96 14.00 2.88
CA ARG A 106 4.19 14.33 1.67
C ARG A 106 3.90 13.05 0.88
N GLY A 107 2.66 12.91 0.46
CA GLY A 107 2.18 11.81 -0.38
C GLY A 107 1.95 12.27 -1.81
N PHE A 108 2.13 11.37 -2.75
CA PHE A 108 1.85 11.59 -4.16
C PHE A 108 1.24 10.33 -4.78
N VAL A 109 0.31 10.54 -5.71
CA VAL A 109 -0.29 9.51 -6.57
C VAL A 109 -0.11 10.01 -8.01
N ASN A 110 0.57 9.23 -8.86
CA ASN A 110 0.83 9.58 -10.26
C ASN A 110 1.43 11.00 -10.42
N GLY A 111 2.38 11.35 -9.54
CA GLY A 111 3.04 12.66 -9.51
C GLY A 111 2.22 13.81 -8.91
N ARG A 112 0.91 13.61 -8.68
CA ARG A 112 0.01 14.62 -8.09
C ARG A 112 0.03 14.52 -6.56
N PRO A 113 0.02 15.63 -5.80
CA PRO A 113 -0.03 15.59 -4.35
C PRO A 113 -1.29 14.88 -3.84
N ALA A 114 -1.12 13.99 -2.86
CA ALA A 114 -2.20 13.23 -2.25
C ALA A 114 -2.13 13.31 -0.72
N THR A 115 -3.29 13.33 -0.09
CA THR A 115 -3.39 13.30 1.37
C THR A 115 -3.04 11.90 1.91
N ALA A 116 -2.70 11.81 3.20
CA ALA A 116 -2.48 10.50 3.82
C ALA A 116 -3.76 9.64 3.85
N ALA A 117 -4.95 10.25 3.87
CA ALA A 117 -6.22 9.53 3.77
C ALA A 117 -6.38 8.91 2.37
N GLN A 118 -6.17 9.69 1.31
CA GLN A 118 -6.20 9.20 -0.06
C GLN A 118 -5.23 8.04 -0.32
N LEU A 119 -4.02 8.10 0.25
CA LEU A 119 -3.07 6.97 0.16
C LEU A 119 -3.57 5.71 0.89
N ARG A 120 -4.24 5.86 2.03
CA ARG A 120 -4.83 4.73 2.78
C ARG A 120 -6.00 4.13 2.02
N ASP A 121 -6.95 4.96 1.60
CA ASP A 121 -8.14 4.51 0.87
C ASP A 121 -7.75 3.74 -0.40
N LEU A 122 -6.78 4.27 -1.15
CA LEU A 122 -6.24 3.58 -2.32
C LEU A 122 -5.41 2.34 -1.94
N GLY A 123 -4.65 2.41 -0.85
CA GLY A 123 -3.84 1.30 -0.38
C GLY A 123 -4.66 0.06 -0.01
N GLU A 124 -5.82 0.25 0.62
CA GLU A 124 -6.77 -0.81 0.95
C GLU A 124 -7.33 -1.52 -0.30
N LEU A 125 -7.36 -0.84 -1.45
CA LEU A 125 -7.79 -1.43 -2.73
C LEU A 125 -6.66 -2.15 -3.47
N LEU A 126 -5.39 -1.91 -3.09
CA LEU A 126 -4.22 -2.38 -3.82
C LEU A 126 -3.47 -3.50 -3.11
N VAL A 127 -3.44 -3.49 -1.78
CA VAL A 127 -2.61 -4.37 -0.95
C VAL A 127 -3.37 -4.79 0.31
N ASP A 128 -3.31 -6.08 0.62
CA ASP A 128 -3.61 -6.60 1.94
C ASP A 128 -2.30 -7.07 2.60
N ILE A 129 -1.96 -6.50 3.76
CA ILE A 129 -0.75 -6.85 4.51
C ILE A 129 -1.18 -7.76 5.66
N HIS A 130 -0.46 -8.87 5.86
CA HIS A 130 -0.70 -9.79 6.97
C HIS A 130 0.57 -9.97 7.80
N GLY A 131 0.56 -9.45 9.02
CA GLY A 131 1.70 -9.49 9.96
C GLY A 131 1.49 -10.37 11.20
N GLN A 132 2.54 -10.48 12.02
CA GLN A 132 2.53 -11.26 13.28
C GLN A 132 1.60 -10.67 14.37
N HIS A 133 1.06 -9.46 14.19
CA HIS A 133 0.24 -8.75 15.18
C HIS A 133 -1.07 -8.17 14.63
N GLU A 134 -1.58 -8.64 13.49
CA GLU A 134 -2.86 -8.11 12.96
C GLU A 134 -4.07 -9.01 13.24
N HIS A 135 -5.11 -8.33 13.71
CA HIS A 135 -6.43 -8.86 14.00
C HIS A 135 -7.05 -9.38 12.70
N GLN A 136 -7.24 -10.70 12.68
CA GLN A 136 -7.93 -11.49 11.67
C GLN A 136 -9.10 -10.72 11.04
N TRP A 137 -8.98 -10.32 9.77
CA TRP A 137 -10.13 -9.90 8.95
C TRP A 137 -11.24 -10.98 9.01
N LEU A 138 -10.81 -12.25 9.05
CA LEU A 138 -11.66 -13.42 9.32
C LEU A 138 -12.42 -13.38 10.65
N ALA A 139 -12.05 -12.54 11.62
CA ALA A 139 -12.79 -12.36 12.88
C ALA A 139 -13.78 -11.18 12.84
N ARG A 140 -13.72 -10.33 11.80
CA ARG A 140 -14.67 -9.23 11.62
C ARG A 140 -15.98 -9.77 11.05
N ARG A 141 -17.08 -9.58 11.79
CA ARG A 141 -18.42 -10.08 11.44
C ARG A 141 -18.88 -9.66 10.04
N ASP A 142 -18.62 -8.42 9.65
CA ASP A 142 -19.03 -7.92 8.33
C ASP A 142 -18.26 -8.60 7.18
N TYR A 143 -16.98 -8.91 7.40
CA TYR A 143 -16.16 -9.64 6.43
C TYR A 143 -16.55 -11.11 6.33
N GLN A 144 -16.85 -11.76 7.47
CA GLN A 144 -17.42 -13.11 7.51
C GLN A 144 -18.76 -13.19 6.76
N ARG A 145 -19.62 -12.18 6.94
CA ARG A 145 -20.92 -12.10 6.25
C ARG A 145 -20.72 -11.94 4.74
N GLN A 146 -19.88 -11.01 4.32
CA GLN A 146 -19.55 -10.83 2.89
C GLN A 146 -19.02 -12.12 2.25
N LEU A 147 -18.13 -12.84 2.94
CA LEU A 147 -17.61 -14.13 2.48
C LEU A 147 -18.73 -15.19 2.34
N LEU A 148 -19.66 -15.25 3.29
CA LEU A 148 -20.79 -16.17 3.25
C LEU A 148 -21.78 -15.81 2.14
N ASP A 149 -22.11 -14.53 2.00
CA ASP A 149 -23.04 -14.02 0.98
C ASP A 149 -22.47 -14.26 -0.43
N ALA A 150 -21.17 -14.04 -0.62
CA ALA A 150 -20.44 -14.36 -1.85
C ALA A 150 -20.49 -15.86 -2.16
N PHE A 151 -20.28 -16.72 -1.15
CA PHE A 151 -20.37 -18.17 -1.34
C PHE A 151 -21.80 -18.65 -1.64
N ALA A 152 -22.80 -18.04 -1.02
CA ALA A 152 -24.20 -18.36 -1.21
C ALA A 152 -24.81 -17.74 -2.49
N GLY A 153 -24.13 -16.77 -3.10
CA GLY A 153 -24.62 -16.03 -4.27
C GLY A 153 -25.66 -14.95 -3.93
N CYS A 154 -25.70 -14.48 -2.68
CA CYS A 154 -26.66 -13.48 -2.17
C CYS A 154 -26.02 -12.08 -2.04
N GLU A 155 -24.97 -11.77 -2.80
CA GLU A 155 -24.29 -10.47 -2.75
C GLU A 155 -25.29 -9.32 -3.02
N GLY A 156 -25.58 -8.51 -2.01
CA GLY A 156 -26.46 -7.34 -2.12
C GLY A 156 -27.93 -7.56 -1.73
N GLU A 157 -28.33 -8.76 -1.30
CA GLU A 157 -29.66 -8.96 -0.69
C GLU A 157 -29.64 -8.43 0.75
N ALA A 158 -30.19 -7.23 0.96
CA ALA A 158 -30.39 -6.73 2.31
C ALA A 158 -31.39 -7.65 3.06
N PRO A 159 -31.09 -8.08 4.29
CA PRO A 159 -32.04 -8.87 5.06
C PRO A 159 -33.32 -8.06 5.27
N GLU A 160 -34.47 -8.64 4.91
CA GLU A 160 -35.76 -8.07 5.32
C GLU A 160 -35.80 -8.01 6.86
N PRO A 161 -36.14 -6.86 7.45
CA PRO A 161 -36.28 -6.77 8.90
C PRO A 161 -37.47 -7.63 9.35
N LEU A 162 -37.21 -8.48 10.34
CA LEU A 162 -38.23 -9.26 11.06
C LEU A 162 -39.23 -8.37 11.80
#